data_AF-A0A926Q367-F1
#
_entry.id   AF-A0A926Q367-F1
#
_cell.length_a   1.000
_cell.length_b   1.000
_cell.length_c   1.000
_cell.angle_alpha   90.00
_cell.angle_beta   90.00
_cell.angle_gamma   90.00
#
_symmetry.space_group_name_H-M   'P 1'
#
loop_
_entity.id
_entity.type
_entity.pdbx_description
1 polymer ?
#
loop_
_entity_poly.entity_id
_entity_poly.type
_entity_poly.pdbx_seq_one_letter_code
_entity_poly.pdbx_strand_id
1 'polypeptide(L)'
;MKNLSKIETLGYMFLIITFVNSLYFGFTDVLLFDEHYAQEDGLVENETALMLLGISLLCLYHLFRLWKFKKPLWKLGTIVFAILFFFAAGEEISWGQRVFGVESGEFFLENNAQGETNLHNLVVGDTKLNKLIFSQLLMVVMVLYLVVTPILYRKVQWIKNLADTFAVPIVEWRHTIAFIICTILVSIIPADRKWEVYELAFGVIFFLIFLSPFNNHIFRGKDQVKD
;
A
#
# COMPACT_ATOMS: atom_id res chain seq x y z
N MET A 1 11.76 -20.33 11.72
CA MET A 1 10.90 -19.28 11.13
C MET A 1 9.63 -19.22 11.93
N LYS A 2 9.13 -18.02 12.27
CA LYS A 2 7.82 -17.90 12.95
C LYS A 2 6.74 -18.42 11.99
N ASN A 3 5.80 -19.22 12.48
CA ASN A 3 4.67 -19.65 11.65
C ASN A 3 3.86 -18.43 11.22
N LEU A 4 3.33 -18.47 9.99
CA LEU A 4 2.43 -17.43 9.50
C LEU A 4 1.20 -17.35 10.41
N SER A 5 0.78 -16.14 10.74
CA SER A 5 -0.53 -15.94 11.35
C SER A 5 -1.64 -16.30 10.35
N LYS A 6 -2.85 -16.54 10.87
CA LYS A 6 -4.02 -16.81 10.01
C LYS A 6 -4.28 -15.66 9.03
N ILE A 7 -4.14 -14.40 9.48
CA ILE A 7 -4.37 -13.22 8.64
C ILE A 7 -3.30 -13.10 7.56
N GLU A 8 -2.02 -13.32 7.89
CA GLU A 8 -0.96 -13.33 6.87
C GLU A 8 -1.17 -14.42 5.83
N THR A 9 -1.61 -15.61 6.27
CA THR A 9 -1.94 -16.72 5.36
C THR A 9 -3.06 -16.31 4.40
N LEU A 10 -4.13 -15.68 4.91
CA LEU A 10 -5.22 -15.17 4.07
C LEU A 10 -4.74 -14.10 3.09
N GLY A 11 -3.91 -13.16 3.53
CA GLY A 11 -3.35 -12.12 2.65
C GLY A 11 -2.48 -12.68 1.53
N TYR A 12 -1.65 -13.68 1.81
CA TYR A 12 -0.87 -14.34 0.76
C TYR A 12 -1.73 -15.20 -0.17
N MET A 13 -2.76 -15.87 0.35
CA MET A 13 -3.71 -16.60 -0.48
C MET A 13 -4.48 -15.66 -1.41
N PHE A 14 -4.88 -14.49 -0.91
CA PHE A 14 -5.49 -13.44 -1.72
C PHE A 14 -4.54 -13.02 -2.85
N LEU A 15 -3.28 -12.69 -2.55
CA LEU A 15 -2.28 -12.36 -3.58
C LEU A 15 -2.12 -13.47 -4.62
N ILE A 16 -2.05 -14.74 -4.20
CA ILE A 16 -1.93 -15.87 -5.13
C ILE A 16 -3.14 -15.91 -6.06
N ILE A 17 -4.36 -15.77 -5.54
CA ILE A 17 -5.58 -15.77 -6.35
C ILE A 17 -5.59 -14.59 -7.33
N THR A 18 -5.25 -13.39 -6.87
CA THR A 18 -5.12 -12.19 -7.70
C THR A 18 -4.15 -12.43 -8.85
N PHE A 19 -2.95 -12.93 -8.57
CA PHE A 19 -1.95 -13.17 -9.62
C PHE A 19 -2.29 -14.33 -10.55
N VAL A 20 -2.96 -15.39 -10.06
CA VAL A 20 -3.45 -16.47 -10.93
C VAL A 20 -4.47 -15.94 -11.93
N ASN A 21 -5.45 -15.15 -11.47
CA ASN A 21 -6.43 -14.53 -12.36
C ASN A 21 -5.76 -13.53 -13.31
N SER A 22 -4.83 -12.73 -12.80
CA SER A 22 -4.10 -11.73 -13.60
C SER A 22 -3.29 -12.37 -14.73
N LEU A 23 -2.58 -13.46 -14.45
CA LEU A 23 -1.82 -14.20 -15.45
C LEU A 23 -2.76 -14.89 -16.43
N TYR A 24 -3.85 -15.51 -15.95
CA TYR A 24 -4.82 -16.16 -16.82
C TYR A 24 -5.39 -15.16 -17.84
N PHE A 25 -6.05 -14.09 -17.38
CA PHE A 25 -6.63 -13.10 -18.27
C PHE A 25 -5.58 -12.37 -19.11
N GLY A 26 -4.45 -12.00 -18.50
CA GLY A 26 -3.38 -11.31 -19.22
C GLY A 26 -2.81 -12.09 -20.40
N PHE A 27 -2.77 -13.43 -20.34
CA PHE A 27 -2.28 -14.26 -21.45
C PHE A 27 -3.38 -14.80 -22.37
N THR A 28 -4.63 -14.90 -21.93
CA THR A 28 -5.73 -15.44 -22.77
C THR A 28 -6.55 -14.36 -23.47
N ASP A 29 -6.79 -13.23 -22.82
CA ASP A 29 -7.66 -12.16 -23.30
C ASP A 29 -7.28 -10.82 -22.67
N VAL A 30 -6.36 -10.11 -23.34
CA VAL A 30 -5.85 -8.81 -22.89
C VAL A 30 -6.96 -7.77 -22.81
N LEU A 31 -7.95 -7.82 -23.72
CA LEU A 31 -9.05 -6.86 -23.72
C LEU A 31 -9.93 -7.06 -22.47
N LEU A 32 -10.26 -8.31 -22.14
CA LEU A 32 -10.99 -8.63 -20.92
C LEU A 32 -10.19 -8.24 -19.65
N PHE A 33 -8.86 -8.40 -19.68
CA PHE A 33 -8.01 -7.96 -18.58
C PHE A 33 -8.13 -6.44 -18.38
N ASP A 34 -7.91 -5.65 -19.44
CA ASP A 34 -7.82 -4.18 -19.34
C ASP A 34 -9.19 -3.52 -19.13
N GLU A 35 -10.26 -4.06 -19.74
CA GLU A 35 -11.58 -3.42 -19.72
C GLU A 35 -12.48 -3.89 -18.57
N HIS A 36 -12.20 -5.03 -17.93
CA HIS A 36 -13.09 -5.59 -16.89
C HIS A 36 -12.34 -5.97 -15.61
N TYR A 37 -11.23 -6.70 -15.72
CA TYR A 37 -10.53 -7.20 -14.53
C TYR A 37 -9.78 -6.08 -13.80
N ALA A 38 -8.94 -5.34 -14.53
CA ALA A 38 -8.14 -4.23 -14.05
C ALA A 38 -8.66 -2.87 -14.55
N GLN A 39 -9.98 -2.74 -14.71
CA GLN A 39 -10.63 -1.50 -15.16
C GLN A 39 -10.48 -0.36 -14.14
N GLU A 40 -10.53 0.89 -14.61
CA GLU A 40 -10.62 2.08 -13.77
C GLU A 40 -11.98 2.08 -13.09
N ASP A 41 -12.04 2.58 -11.85
CA ASP A 41 -13.16 2.47 -10.92
C ASP A 41 -13.60 1.01 -10.68
N GLY A 42 -12.72 0.06 -10.98
CA GLY A 42 -13.00 -1.37 -10.98
C GLY A 42 -12.76 -2.07 -9.66
N LEU A 43 -12.84 -3.40 -9.67
CA LEU A 43 -12.63 -4.22 -8.47
C LEU A 43 -11.24 -4.02 -7.86
N VAL A 44 -10.19 -3.99 -8.70
CA VAL A 44 -8.80 -3.93 -8.24
C VAL A 44 -8.48 -2.62 -7.51
N GLU A 45 -8.87 -1.47 -8.06
CA GLU A 45 -8.68 -0.16 -7.40
C GLU A 45 -9.45 -0.06 -6.08
N ASN A 46 -10.69 -0.55 -6.04
CA ASN A 46 -11.49 -0.60 -4.81
C ASN A 46 -10.84 -1.50 -3.73
N GLU A 47 -10.24 -2.62 -4.13
CA GLU A 47 -9.48 -3.48 -3.22
C GLU A 47 -8.18 -2.79 -2.74
N THR A 48 -7.48 -2.06 -3.60
CA THR A 48 -6.31 -1.24 -3.22
C THR A 48 -6.71 -0.20 -2.18
N ALA A 49 -7.76 0.58 -2.44
CA ALA A 49 -8.31 1.56 -1.53
C ALA A 49 -8.69 0.94 -0.17
N LEU A 50 -9.31 -0.24 -0.19
CA LEU A 50 -9.66 -0.97 1.04
C LEU A 50 -8.43 -1.37 1.85
N MET A 51 -7.36 -1.86 1.21
CA MET A 51 -6.12 -2.20 1.91
C MET A 51 -5.47 -0.96 2.54
N LEU A 52 -5.40 0.15 1.80
CA LEU A 52 -4.85 1.42 2.28
C LEU A 52 -5.68 1.98 3.44
N LEU A 53 -7.01 1.94 3.35
CA LEU A 53 -7.89 2.32 4.44
C LEU A 53 -7.70 1.41 5.65
N GLY A 54 -7.53 0.10 5.43
CA GLY A 54 -7.20 -0.87 6.47
C GLY A 54 -5.92 -0.52 7.23
N ILE A 55 -4.88 -0.06 6.53
CA ILE A 55 -3.64 0.44 7.17
C ILE A 55 -3.93 1.68 8.02
N SER A 56 -4.70 2.63 7.49
CA SER A 56 -5.07 3.84 8.24
C SER A 56 -5.82 3.51 9.52
N LEU A 57 -6.84 2.65 9.44
CA LEU A 57 -7.63 2.21 10.58
C LEU A 57 -6.79 1.44 11.61
N LEU A 58 -5.83 0.62 11.16
CA LEU A 58 -4.90 -0.08 12.04
C LEU A 58 -3.97 0.90 12.77
N CYS A 59 -3.51 1.95 12.10
CA CYS A 59 -2.72 3.03 12.73
C CYS A 59 -3.55 3.75 13.81
N LEU A 60 -4.80 4.11 13.51
CA LEU A 60 -5.71 4.73 14.47
C LEU A 60 -5.98 3.81 15.66
N TYR A 61 -6.22 2.51 15.42
CA TYR A 61 -6.37 1.52 16.48
C TYR A 61 -5.16 1.50 17.42
N HIS A 62 -3.94 1.41 16.88
CA HIS A 62 -2.72 1.46 17.68
C HIS A 62 -2.56 2.79 18.43
N LEU A 63 -2.87 3.92 17.78
CA LEU A 63 -2.79 5.25 18.37
C LEU A 63 -3.67 5.37 19.62
N PHE A 64 -4.95 5.00 19.52
CA PHE A 64 -5.90 5.10 20.63
C PHE A 64 -5.60 4.08 21.73
N ARG A 65 -5.30 2.83 21.37
CA ARG A 65 -4.96 1.77 22.34
C ARG A 65 -3.70 2.12 23.15
N LEU A 66 -2.71 2.73 22.51
CA LEU A 66 -1.39 2.98 23.12
C LEU A 66 -1.18 4.44 23.53
N TRP A 67 -2.22 5.28 23.46
CA TRP A 67 -2.14 6.72 23.68
C TRP A 67 -1.48 7.10 25.01
N LYS A 68 -1.83 6.41 26.09
CA LYS A 68 -1.29 6.69 27.44
C LYS A 68 0.14 6.16 27.65
N PHE A 69 0.62 5.29 26.78
CA PHE A 69 1.86 4.53 26.99
C PHE A 69 3.03 4.96 26.07
N LYS A 70 2.74 5.64 24.96
CA LYS A 70 3.75 6.01 23.95
C LYS A 70 4.14 7.48 24.02
N LYS A 71 5.38 7.78 23.59
CA LYS A 71 5.93 9.14 23.55
C LYS A 71 5.26 9.99 22.46
N PRO A 72 5.28 11.33 22.55
CA PRO A 72 4.68 12.21 21.55
C PRO A 72 5.16 11.95 20.10
N LEU A 73 6.46 11.73 19.88
CA LEU A 73 7.00 11.47 18.53
C LEU A 73 6.48 10.16 17.91
N TRP A 74 6.25 9.14 18.72
CA TRP A 74 5.67 7.87 18.26
C TRP A 74 4.22 8.08 17.80
N LYS A 75 3.46 8.90 18.55
CA LYS A 75 2.09 9.27 18.19
C LYS A 75 2.07 10.09 16.90
N LEU A 76 2.98 11.06 16.78
CA LEU A 76 3.12 11.88 15.58
C LEU A 76 3.37 10.99 14.35
N GLY A 77 4.34 10.06 14.42
CA GLY A 77 4.60 9.13 13.32
C GLY A 77 3.39 8.26 12.97
N THR A 78 2.68 7.76 13.98
CA THR A 78 1.45 6.97 13.77
C THR A 78 0.31 7.80 13.14
N ILE A 79 0.15 9.06 13.54
CA ILE A 79 -0.84 9.99 12.96
C ILE A 79 -0.48 10.31 11.50
N VAL A 80 0.81 10.56 11.22
CA VAL A 80 1.28 10.81 9.85
C VAL A 80 0.95 9.62 8.95
N PHE A 81 1.22 8.38 9.39
CA PHE A 81 0.82 7.19 8.62
C PHE A 81 -0.70 7.08 8.48
N ALA A 82 -1.48 7.29 9.54
CA ALA A 82 -2.94 7.23 9.47
C ALA A 82 -3.51 8.22 8.43
N ILE A 83 -3.03 9.46 8.43
CA ILE A 83 -3.45 10.50 7.48
C ILE A 83 -2.97 10.17 6.07
N LEU A 84 -1.70 9.78 5.91
CA LEU A 84 -1.13 9.43 4.61
C LEU A 84 -1.91 8.32 3.92
N PHE A 85 -2.16 7.22 4.63
CA PHE A 85 -2.88 6.07 4.07
C PHE A 85 -4.38 6.33 3.89
N PHE A 86 -4.98 7.20 4.72
CA PHE A 86 -6.36 7.64 4.51
C PHE A 86 -6.47 8.47 3.22
N PHE A 87 -5.56 9.41 3.02
CA PHE A 87 -5.52 10.23 1.81
C PHE A 87 -5.26 9.36 0.58
N ALA A 88 -4.27 8.47 0.64
CA ALA A 88 -3.98 7.53 -0.45
C ALA A 88 -5.20 6.66 -0.80
N ALA A 89 -5.87 6.06 0.20
CA ALA A 89 -7.09 5.29 -0.02
C ALA A 89 -8.20 6.10 -0.68
N GLY A 90 -8.33 7.37 -0.30
CA GLY A 90 -9.29 8.27 -0.91
C GLY A 90 -8.95 8.62 -2.36
N GLU A 91 -7.68 8.90 -2.65
CA GLU A 91 -7.20 9.22 -4.00
C GLU A 91 -7.49 8.10 -5.00
N GLU A 92 -7.43 6.84 -4.57
CA GLU A 92 -7.77 5.65 -5.40
C GLU A 92 -9.26 5.58 -5.81
N ILE A 93 -10.18 6.22 -5.08
CA ILE A 93 -11.64 6.14 -5.34
C ILE A 93 -12.30 7.51 -5.55
N SER A 94 -11.48 8.55 -5.71
CA SER A 94 -11.95 9.91 -6.04
C SER A 94 -12.99 10.45 -5.06
N TRP A 95 -12.79 10.10 -3.78
CA TRP A 95 -13.76 10.34 -2.71
C TRP A 95 -14.14 11.82 -2.52
N GLY A 96 -13.23 12.76 -2.78
CA GLY A 96 -13.45 14.19 -2.52
C GLY A 96 -14.68 14.73 -3.26
N GLN A 97 -14.82 14.43 -4.55
CA GLN A 97 -15.98 14.87 -5.33
C GLN A 97 -17.25 14.15 -4.91
N ARG A 98 -17.15 12.84 -4.67
CA ARG A 98 -18.30 12.00 -4.32
C ARG A 98 -18.88 12.36 -2.95
N VAL A 99 -18.01 12.72 -1.99
CA VAL A 99 -18.41 13.11 -0.63
C VAL A 99 -18.91 14.55 -0.58
N PHE A 100 -18.24 15.49 -1.23
CA PHE A 100 -18.59 16.91 -1.15
C PHE A 100 -19.56 17.38 -2.25
N GLY A 101 -19.87 16.53 -3.23
CA GLY A 101 -20.73 16.86 -4.37
C GLY A 101 -20.16 17.98 -5.24
N VAL A 102 -18.83 18.10 -5.29
CA VAL A 102 -18.14 19.19 -6.00
C VAL A 102 -17.77 18.73 -7.40
N GLU A 103 -18.23 19.48 -8.40
CA GLU A 103 -17.81 19.29 -9.79
C GLU A 103 -16.32 19.57 -9.97
N SER A 104 -15.70 18.92 -10.94
CA SER A 104 -14.29 19.12 -11.27
C SER A 104 -14.07 20.55 -11.76
N GLY A 105 -13.06 21.22 -11.21
CA GLY A 105 -12.64 22.53 -11.73
C GLY A 105 -12.01 22.39 -13.12
N GLU A 106 -11.91 23.51 -13.86
CA GLU A 106 -11.34 23.56 -15.22
C GLU A 106 -9.99 22.86 -15.32
N PHE A 107 -9.10 23.07 -14.34
CA PHE A 107 -7.80 22.41 -14.28
C PHE A 107 -7.90 20.88 -14.35
N PHE A 108 -8.82 20.27 -13.59
CA PHE A 108 -8.99 18.82 -13.55
C PHE A 108 -9.71 18.30 -14.80
N LEU A 109 -10.67 19.05 -15.35
CA LEU A 109 -11.31 18.68 -16.61
C LEU A 109 -10.30 18.64 -17.78
N GLU A 110 -9.31 19.51 -17.77
CA GLU A 110 -8.26 19.57 -18.80
C GLU A 110 -7.11 18.58 -18.57
N ASN A 111 -6.79 18.28 -17.31
CA ASN A 111 -5.55 17.56 -16.95
C ASN A 111 -5.78 16.25 -16.19
N ASN A 112 -7.00 15.76 -16.04
CA ASN A 112 -7.30 14.47 -15.40
C ASN A 112 -7.90 13.50 -16.42
N ALA A 113 -7.39 12.28 -16.49
CA ALA A 113 -7.80 11.26 -17.46
C ALA A 113 -9.27 10.86 -17.34
N GLN A 114 -9.85 11.01 -16.14
CA GLN A 114 -11.25 10.71 -15.83
C GLN A 114 -12.09 11.98 -15.58
N GLY A 115 -11.46 13.15 -15.71
CA GLY A 115 -12.09 14.42 -15.38
C GLY A 115 -12.47 14.51 -13.91
N GLU A 116 -11.71 13.90 -13.00
CA GLU A 116 -11.96 13.88 -11.55
C GLU A 116 -11.05 14.84 -10.77
N THR A 117 -11.44 15.22 -9.54
CA THR A 117 -10.68 16.08 -8.62
C THR A 117 -9.75 15.24 -7.73
N ASN A 118 -8.98 14.33 -8.34
CA ASN A 118 -7.92 13.59 -7.67
C ASN A 118 -6.57 13.86 -8.36
N LEU A 119 -5.49 13.61 -7.63
CA LEU A 119 -4.13 13.67 -8.15
C LEU A 119 -3.75 12.36 -8.85
N HIS A 120 -4.36 11.25 -8.44
CA HIS A 120 -4.05 9.91 -8.95
C HIS A 120 -4.27 9.81 -10.49
N ASN A 121 -5.33 10.41 -11.02
CA ASN A 121 -5.69 10.36 -12.44
C ASN A 121 -5.18 11.56 -13.27
N LEU A 122 -4.33 12.42 -12.70
CA LEU A 122 -3.74 13.54 -13.47
C LEU A 122 -2.89 13.04 -14.63
N VAL A 123 -2.79 13.84 -15.69
CA VAL A 123 -1.99 13.59 -16.89
C VAL A 123 -0.99 14.74 -17.04
N VAL A 124 0.29 14.41 -17.22
CA VAL A 124 1.36 15.39 -17.44
C VAL A 124 2.01 15.08 -18.79
N GLY A 125 1.77 15.95 -19.77
CA GLY A 125 2.11 15.67 -21.17
C GLY A 125 1.29 14.48 -21.68
N ASP A 126 1.96 13.43 -22.16
CA ASP A 126 1.30 12.22 -22.67
C ASP A 126 1.25 11.07 -21.64
N THR A 127 1.63 11.33 -20.37
CA THR A 127 1.78 10.27 -19.36
C THR A 127 0.83 10.49 -18.19
N LYS A 128 0.06 9.45 -17.85
CA LYS A 128 -0.75 9.43 -16.61
C LYS A 128 0.17 9.44 -15.38
N LEU A 129 -0.16 10.29 -14.41
CA LEU A 129 0.63 10.53 -13.21
C LEU A 129 0.69 9.30 -12.31
N ASN A 130 -0.39 8.49 -12.22
CA ASN A 130 -0.36 7.19 -11.56
C ASN A 130 0.76 6.29 -12.10
N LYS A 131 0.83 6.11 -13.42
CA LYS A 131 1.86 5.29 -14.06
C LYS A 131 3.29 5.76 -13.78
N LEU A 132 3.51 7.07 -13.69
CA LEU A 132 4.84 7.65 -13.44
C LEU A 132 5.21 7.70 -11.95
N ILE A 133 4.37 8.33 -11.13
CA ILE A 133 4.67 8.60 -9.72
C ILE A 133 4.26 7.40 -8.85
N PHE A 134 3.06 6.86 -9.04
CA PHE A 134 2.52 5.81 -8.19
C PHE A 134 3.03 4.42 -8.57
N SER A 135 3.38 4.17 -9.83
CA SER A 135 3.96 2.87 -10.20
C SER A 135 5.51 2.87 -10.20
N GLN A 136 6.19 3.85 -10.82
CA GLN A 136 7.66 3.82 -10.94
C GLN A 136 8.41 4.43 -9.74
N LEU A 137 8.06 5.64 -9.31
CA LEU A 137 8.73 6.26 -8.16
C LEU A 137 8.43 5.47 -6.88
N LEU A 138 7.18 5.05 -6.68
CA LEU A 138 6.82 4.19 -5.57
C LEU A 138 7.65 2.91 -5.58
N MET A 139 7.83 2.24 -6.73
CA MET A 139 8.68 1.04 -6.83
C MET A 139 10.10 1.29 -6.28
N VAL A 140 10.74 2.40 -6.63
CA VAL A 140 12.08 2.73 -6.12
C VAL A 140 12.05 2.89 -4.60
N VAL A 141 11.08 3.66 -4.08
CA VAL A 141 10.89 3.84 -2.64
C VAL A 141 10.60 2.51 -1.95
N MET A 142 9.84 1.60 -2.59
CA MET A 142 9.52 0.28 -2.08
C MET A 142 10.73 -0.63 -2.02
N VAL A 143 11.59 -0.63 -3.04
CA VAL A 143 12.82 -1.43 -3.01
C VAL A 143 13.72 -0.94 -1.88
N LEU A 144 13.88 0.37 -1.72
CA LEU A 144 14.62 0.94 -0.59
C LEU A 144 13.96 0.54 0.74
N TYR A 145 12.64 0.66 0.86
CA TYR A 145 11.93 0.33 2.09
C TYR A 145 12.02 -1.16 2.45
N LEU A 146 11.70 -2.05 1.50
CA LEU A 146 11.54 -3.48 1.72
C LEU A 146 12.86 -4.26 1.76
N VAL A 147 13.93 -3.71 1.17
CA VAL A 147 15.25 -4.36 1.14
C VAL A 147 16.23 -3.65 2.05
N VAL A 148 16.36 -2.33 1.94
CA VAL A 148 17.42 -1.58 2.63
C VAL A 148 17.08 -1.35 4.11
N THR A 149 15.86 -0.91 4.42
CA THR A 149 15.43 -0.63 5.80
C THR A 149 15.60 -1.80 6.76
N PRO A 150 15.20 -3.06 6.46
CA PRO A 150 15.39 -4.17 7.39
C PRO A 150 16.87 -4.52 7.63
N ILE A 151 17.76 -4.23 6.67
CA ILE A 151 19.21 -4.41 6.84
C ILE A 151 19.74 -3.31 7.76
N LEU A 152 19.43 -2.06 7.45
CA LEU A 152 19.88 -0.91 8.21
C LEU A 152 19.34 -0.91 9.64
N TYR A 153 18.08 -1.29 9.85
CA TYR A 153 17.48 -1.42 11.18
C TYR A 153 18.23 -2.42 12.08
N ARG A 154 18.80 -3.49 11.49
CA ARG A 154 19.57 -4.50 12.25
C ARG A 154 21.03 -4.12 12.48
N LYS A 155 21.61 -3.31 11.61
CA LYS A 155 23.05 -2.97 11.64
C LYS A 155 23.36 -1.61 12.24
N VAL A 156 22.41 -0.67 12.21
CA VAL A 156 22.67 0.75 12.47
C VAL A 156 21.75 1.25 13.59
N GLN A 157 22.32 1.47 14.78
CA GLN A 157 21.56 1.78 15.99
C GLN A 157 20.75 3.08 15.88
N TRP A 158 21.27 4.11 15.19
CA TRP A 158 20.53 5.37 15.03
C TRP A 158 19.29 5.20 14.14
N ILE A 159 19.36 4.35 13.10
CA ILE A 159 18.22 4.04 12.22
C ILE A 159 17.18 3.23 12.98
N LYS A 160 17.61 2.25 13.78
CA LYS A 160 16.72 1.53 14.70
C LYS A 160 15.97 2.49 15.62
N ASN A 161 16.70 3.36 16.29
CA ASN A 161 16.12 4.32 17.22
C ASN A 161 15.15 5.28 16.51
N LEU A 162 15.49 5.75 15.31
CA LEU A 162 14.63 6.62 14.51
C LEU A 162 13.33 5.92 14.12
N ALA A 163 13.42 4.72 13.56
CA ALA A 163 12.25 3.93 13.16
C ALA A 163 11.33 3.65 14.36
N ASP A 164 11.89 3.22 15.49
CA ASP A 164 11.12 2.95 16.71
C ASP A 164 10.52 4.23 17.31
N THR A 165 11.21 5.37 17.19
CA THR A 165 10.72 6.68 17.69
C THR A 165 9.51 7.17 16.91
N PHE A 166 9.49 6.97 15.60
CA PHE A 166 8.42 7.42 14.71
C PHE A 166 7.42 6.32 14.34
N ALA A 167 7.40 5.21 15.07
CA ALA A 167 6.49 4.09 14.82
C ALA A 167 6.58 3.52 13.39
N VAL A 168 7.77 3.57 12.76
CA VAL A 168 7.96 3.03 11.42
C VAL A 168 7.94 1.50 11.50
N PRO A 169 6.98 0.82 10.85
CA PRO A 169 6.96 -0.63 10.80
C PRO A 169 8.18 -1.12 10.02
N ILE A 170 8.85 -2.16 10.50
CA ILE A 170 9.99 -2.75 9.81
C ILE A 170 9.54 -4.05 9.15
N VAL A 171 9.83 -4.16 7.86
CA VAL A 171 9.47 -5.31 7.05
C VAL A 171 10.18 -6.59 7.51
N GLU A 172 9.43 -7.70 7.48
CA GLU A 172 10.00 -9.04 7.59
C GLU A 172 10.36 -9.61 6.21
N TRP A 173 11.40 -10.44 6.13
CA TRP A 173 11.91 -10.98 4.86
C TRP A 173 10.87 -11.72 4.02
N ARG A 174 9.84 -12.31 4.64
CA ARG A 174 8.74 -12.96 3.93
C ARG A 174 7.94 -11.98 3.06
N HIS A 175 7.70 -10.76 3.52
CA HIS A 175 7.04 -9.73 2.72
C HIS A 175 7.96 -9.21 1.61
N THR A 176 9.27 -9.11 1.85
CA THR A 176 10.26 -8.79 0.80
C THR A 176 10.27 -9.86 -0.29
N ILE A 177 10.22 -11.15 0.07
CA ILE A 177 10.16 -12.26 -0.89
C ILE A 177 8.85 -12.20 -1.68
N ALA A 178 7.71 -12.02 -1.00
CA ALA A 178 6.41 -11.89 -1.65
C ALA A 178 6.39 -10.73 -2.64
N PHE A 179 6.95 -9.57 -2.26
CA PHE A 179 7.11 -8.42 -3.14
C PHE A 179 7.91 -8.76 -4.39
N ILE A 180 9.10 -9.37 -4.26
CA ILE A 180 9.94 -9.75 -5.40
C ILE A 180 9.18 -10.70 -6.35
N ILE A 181 8.45 -11.68 -5.80
CA ILE A 181 7.62 -12.58 -6.59
C ILE A 181 6.54 -11.80 -7.34
N CYS A 182 5.79 -10.92 -6.67
CA CYS A 182 4.76 -10.09 -7.29
C CYS A 182 5.33 -9.20 -8.40
N THR A 183 6.50 -8.58 -8.18
CA THR A 183 7.20 -7.77 -9.19
C THR A 183 7.54 -8.60 -10.43
N ILE A 184 8.08 -9.80 -10.26
CA ILE A 184 8.40 -10.69 -11.38
C ILE A 184 7.12 -11.09 -12.13
N LEU A 185 6.09 -11.53 -11.41
CA LEU A 185 4.82 -11.97 -12.01
C LEU A 185 4.13 -10.84 -12.77
N VAL A 186 4.11 -9.62 -12.23
CA VAL A 186 3.50 -8.48 -12.93
C VAL A 186 4.31 -8.09 -14.16
N SER A 187 5.64 -8.18 -14.10
CA SER A 187 6.51 -7.78 -15.22
C SER A 187 6.25 -8.58 -16.51
N ILE A 188 5.85 -9.85 -16.38
CA ILE A 188 5.60 -10.75 -17.50
C ILE A 188 4.19 -10.65 -18.08
N ILE A 189 3.24 -9.98 -17.39
CA ILE A 189 1.89 -9.78 -17.92
C ILE A 189 1.96 -8.84 -19.14
N PRO A 190 1.37 -9.19 -20.29
CA PRO A 190 1.46 -8.37 -21.50
C PRO A 190 0.44 -7.21 -21.51
N ALA A 191 -0.61 -7.26 -20.68
CA ALA A 191 -1.67 -6.26 -20.62
C ALA A 191 -1.19 -4.90 -20.10
N ASP A 192 -1.78 -3.81 -20.59
CA ASP A 192 -1.33 -2.45 -20.30
C ASP A 192 -1.65 -2.04 -18.86
N ARG A 193 -2.76 -2.53 -18.31
CA ARG A 193 -3.27 -2.19 -16.98
C ARG A 193 -2.75 -3.07 -15.86
N LYS A 194 -1.72 -3.87 -16.12
CA LYS A 194 -1.06 -4.70 -15.11
C LYS A 194 -0.56 -3.93 -13.88
N TRP A 195 -0.37 -2.61 -14.02
CA TRP A 195 0.06 -1.75 -12.92
C TRP A 195 -0.99 -1.62 -11.81
N GLU A 196 -2.29 -1.68 -12.12
CA GLU A 196 -3.36 -1.69 -11.09
C GLU A 196 -3.21 -2.90 -10.15
N VAL A 197 -2.95 -4.08 -10.75
CA VAL A 197 -2.69 -5.32 -9.99
C VAL A 197 -1.44 -5.18 -9.12
N TYR A 198 -0.44 -4.45 -9.60
CA TYR A 198 0.77 -4.23 -8.83
C TYR A 198 0.53 -3.31 -7.64
N GLU A 199 -0.29 -2.28 -7.80
CA GLU A 199 -0.71 -1.36 -6.74
C GLU A 199 -1.54 -2.09 -5.67
N LEU A 200 -2.45 -2.97 -6.07
CA LEU A 200 -3.13 -3.88 -5.14
C LEU A 200 -2.15 -4.78 -4.39
N ALA A 201 -1.16 -5.35 -5.09
CA ALA A 201 -0.15 -6.18 -4.45
C ALA A 201 0.65 -5.40 -3.39
N PHE A 202 0.96 -4.13 -3.66
CA PHE A 202 1.56 -3.23 -2.68
C PHE A 202 0.64 -2.98 -1.50
N GLY A 203 -0.63 -2.64 -1.74
CA GLY A 203 -1.62 -2.42 -0.69
C GLY A 203 -1.69 -3.60 0.29
N VAL A 204 -1.79 -4.83 -0.23
CA VAL A 204 -1.83 -6.05 0.59
C VAL A 204 -0.53 -6.25 1.37
N ILE A 205 0.63 -6.14 0.70
CA ILE A 205 1.94 -6.34 1.36
C ILE A 205 2.14 -5.31 2.47
N PHE A 206 1.79 -4.05 2.24
CA PHE A 206 1.86 -2.99 3.25
C PHE A 206 0.93 -3.25 4.41
N PHE A 207 -0.31 -3.65 4.13
CA PHE A 207 -1.25 -4.04 5.17
C PHE A 207 -0.67 -5.13 6.06
N LEU A 208 -0.08 -6.17 5.47
CA LEU A 208 0.57 -7.24 6.22
C LEU A 208 1.78 -6.76 7.03
N ILE A 209 2.60 -5.85 6.49
CA ILE A 209 3.74 -5.25 7.20
C ILE A 209 3.27 -4.45 8.41
N PHE A 210 2.24 -3.63 8.27
CA PHE A 210 1.69 -2.85 9.39
C PHE A 210 1.01 -3.74 10.44
N LEU A 211 0.42 -4.84 10.01
CA LEU A 211 -0.24 -5.82 10.89
C LEU A 211 0.77 -6.64 11.70
N SER A 212 1.87 -7.09 11.08
CA SER A 212 2.88 -7.92 11.73
C SER A 212 4.31 -7.47 11.40
N PRO A 213 4.73 -6.29 11.88
CA PRO A 213 6.08 -5.82 11.60
C PRO A 213 7.12 -6.59 12.42
N PHE A 214 8.34 -6.63 11.90
CA PHE A 214 9.51 -7.20 12.58
C PHE A 214 9.73 -6.57 13.96
N ASN A 215 9.54 -5.24 14.07
CA ASN A 215 9.62 -4.50 15.32
C ASN A 215 8.28 -4.42 16.07
N ASN A 216 7.41 -5.44 15.99
CA ASN A 216 6.09 -5.46 16.65
C ASN A 216 6.09 -5.11 18.15
N HIS A 217 7.20 -5.29 18.86
CA HIS A 217 7.35 -4.91 20.27
C HIS A 217 7.06 -3.41 20.50
N ILE A 218 7.29 -2.55 19.50
CA ILE A 218 6.96 -1.11 19.62
C ILE A 218 5.45 -0.84 19.55
N PHE A 219 4.65 -1.79 19.06
CA PHE A 219 3.19 -1.71 18.97
C PHE A 219 2.47 -2.51 20.07
N ARG A 220 3.22 -3.01 21.06
CA ARG A 220 2.66 -3.66 22.24
C ARG A 220 2.57 -2.70 23.43
N GLY A 221 1.57 -2.91 24.28
CA GLY A 221 1.45 -2.27 25.60
C GLY A 221 2.41 -2.88 26.61
N LYS A 222 2.68 -2.19 27.73
CA LYS A 222 3.63 -2.65 28.76
C LYS A 222 3.30 -4.05 29.31
N ASP A 223 2.03 -4.43 29.32
CA ASP A 223 1.54 -5.71 29.85
C ASP A 223 1.84 -6.91 28.94
N GLN A 224 2.34 -6.69 27.71
CA GLN A 224 2.61 -7.74 26.70
C GLN A 224 4.07 -7.80 26.24
N VAL A 225 4.99 -7.19 26.99
CA VAL A 225 6.45 -7.23 26.73
C VAL A 225 7.11 -8.44 27.43
N LYS A 226 6.39 -9.11 28.32
CA LYS A 226 6.80 -10.38 28.93
C LYS A 226 6.29 -11.52 28.05
N ASP A 227 7.00 -11.84 26.96
CA ASP A 227 7.00 -13.14 26.27
C ASP A 227 8.10 -13.14 25.21
#